data_AF-A0A950E5J0-F1
#
_entry.id   AF-A0A950E5J0-F1
#
_cell.length_a   1.000
_cell.length_b   1.000
_cell.length_c   1.000
_cell.angle_alpha   90.00
_cell.angle_beta   90.00
_cell.angle_gamma   90.00
#
_symmetry.space_group_name_H-M   'P 1'
#
loop_
_entity.id
_entity.type
_entity.pdbx_description
1 polymer ?
#
loop_
_entity_poly.entity_id
_entity_poly.type
_entity_poly.pdbx_seq_one_letter_code
_entity_poly.pdbx_strand_id
1 'polypeptide(L)' 'MDEAERREAPALERFDVVIVGAGLSGVGAARHLQRECPTKSVAILEARDTIGGTWDLFRYPGVRADSDMATLGYAFRPW' A
#
# COMPACT_ATOMS: atom_id res chain seq x y z
N MET A 1 22.45 -34.76 -24.13
CA MET A 1 22.29 -33.39 -24.64
C MET A 1 20.89 -32.99 -24.26
N ASP A 2 20.76 -32.37 -23.10
CA ASP A 2 19.55 -31.65 -22.70
C ASP A 2 20.05 -30.55 -21.76
N GLU A 3 20.39 -29.40 -22.35
CA GLU A 3 20.79 -28.21 -21.61
C GLU A 3 19.54 -27.69 -20.90
N ALA A 4 19.46 -27.96 -19.60
CA ALA A 4 18.44 -27.38 -18.73
C ALA A 4 18.47 -25.86 -18.89
N GLU A 5 17.39 -25.29 -19.43
CA GLU A 5 17.15 -23.85 -19.49
C GLU A 5 17.35 -23.25 -18.10
N ARG A 6 18.47 -22.53 -17.93
CA ARG A 6 18.64 -21.60 -16.83
C ARG A 6 17.62 -20.49 -17.04
N ARG A 7 16.49 -20.55 -16.33
CA ARG A 7 15.57 -19.41 -16.25
C ARG A 7 16.35 -18.23 -15.69
N GLU A 8 16.49 -17.17 -16.47
CA GLU A 8 17.08 -15.91 -16.00
C GLU A 8 16.24 -15.41 -14.82
N ALA A 9 16.88 -15.24 -13.67
CA ALA A 9 16.19 -14.73 -12.49
C ALA A 9 15.76 -13.28 -12.80
N PRO A 10 14.51 -12.89 -12.50
CA PRO A 10 14.07 -11.52 -12.75
C PRO A 10 15.01 -10.56 -12.02
N ALA A 11 15.31 -9.43 -12.66
CA ALA A 11 16.14 -8.39 -12.06
C ALA A 11 15.54 -7.98 -10.70
N LEU A 12 16.36 -8.03 -9.66
CA LEU A 12 15.92 -7.68 -8.30
C LEU A 12 15.68 -6.17 -8.22
N GLU A 13 14.42 -5.78 -8.09
CA GLU A 13 14.05 -4.39 -7.83
C GLU A 13 14.38 -4.03 -6.38
N ARG A 14 15.03 -2.87 -6.17
CA ARG A 14 15.48 -2.41 -4.85
C ARG A 14 14.70 -1.16 -4.45
N PHE A 15 14.18 -1.15 -3.23
CA PHE A 15 13.50 -0.01 -2.63
C PHE A 15 14.14 0.35 -1.29
N ASP A 16 14.19 1.65 -0.95
CA ASP A 16 14.66 2.13 0.35
C ASP A 16 13.68 1.77 1.47
N VAL A 17 12.39 1.75 1.16
CA VAL A 17 11.31 1.42 2.09
C VAL A 17 10.25 0.55 1.39
N VAL A 18 9.84 -0.52 2.06
CA VAL A 18 8.71 -1.35 1.65
C VAL A 18 7.63 -1.28 2.73
N ILE A 19 6.42 -0.92 2.33
CA ILE A 19 5.23 -0.89 3.17
C ILE A 19 4.38 -2.10 2.81
N VAL A 20 3.94 -2.86 3.81
CA VAL A 20 3.03 -4.00 3.61
C VAL A 20 1.62 -3.60 4.01
N GLY A 21 0.69 -3.67 3.06
CA GLY A 21 -0.72 -3.31 3.19
C GLY A 21 -1.05 -1.95 2.57
N ALA A 22 -2.00 -1.92 1.64
CA ALA A 22 -2.53 -0.71 1.00
C ALA A 22 -3.88 -0.27 1.61
N GLY A 23 -3.99 -0.35 2.94
CA GLY A 23 -5.07 0.27 3.71
C GLY A 23 -4.79 1.75 4.01
N LEU A 24 -5.65 2.38 4.82
CA LEU A 24 -5.54 3.79 5.19
C LEU A 24 -4.15 4.13 5.75
N SER A 25 -3.62 3.31 6.66
CA SER A 25 -2.31 3.50 7.28
C SER A 25 -1.16 3.40 6.27
N GLY A 26 -1.20 2.42 5.35
CA GLY A 26 -0.13 2.23 4.37
C GLY A 26 -0.05 3.36 3.36
N VAL A 27 -1.20 3.80 2.83
CA VAL A 27 -1.28 4.98 1.94
C VAL A 27 -0.87 6.25 2.67
N GLY A 28 -1.31 6.42 3.93
CA GLY A 28 -0.93 7.55 4.78
C GLY A 28 0.58 7.61 5.04
N ALA A 29 1.20 6.47 5.35
CA ALA A 29 2.63 6.35 5.57
C ALA A 29 3.44 6.65 4.30
N ALA A 30 3.03 6.09 3.15
CA ALA A 30 3.67 6.35 1.87
C ALA A 30 3.67 7.84 1.52
N ARG A 31 2.57 8.55 1.76
CA ARG A 31 2.51 9.99 1.52
C ARG A 31 3.39 10.80 2.47
N HIS A 32 3.48 10.42 3.75
CA HIS A 32 4.40 11.07 4.68
C HIS A 32 5.85 10.85 4.24
N LEU A 33 6.22 9.62 3.85
CA LEU A 33 7.55 9.32 3.34
C LEU A 33 7.88 10.08 2.05
N GLN A 34 6.96 10.16 1.09
CA GLN A 34 7.19 10.96 -0.12
C GLN A 34 7.42 12.45 0.20
N ARG A 35 6.74 12.99 1.22
CA ARG A 35 6.87 14.39 1.63
C ARG A 35 8.16 14.66 2.41
N GLU A 36 8.50 13.77 3.35
CA GLU A 36 9.59 13.96 4.32
C GLU A 36 10.92 13.38 3.83
N CYS A 37 10.87 12.43 2.91
CA CYS A 37 12.02 11.73 2.34
C CYS A 37 11.88 11.62 0.80
N PRO A 38 11.83 12.75 0.05
CA PRO A 38 11.49 12.74 -1.38
C PRO A 38 12.49 11.99 -2.28
N THR A 39 13.69 11.69 -1.77
CA THR A 39 14.73 10.95 -2.50
C THR A 39 14.66 9.44 -2.28
N LYS A 40 13.86 8.96 -1.31
CA LYS A 40 13.73 7.53 -1.02
C LYS A 40 12.73 6.88 -1.96
N SER A 41 13.14 5.76 -2.55
CA SER A 41 12.28 4.85 -3.30
C SER A 41 11.37 4.07 -2.34
N VAL A 42 10.07 4.07 -2.61
CA VAL A 42 9.06 3.44 -1.75
C VAL A 42 8.16 2.51 -2.57
N ALA A 43 7.95 1.29 -2.07
CA ALA A 43 6.95 0.37 -2.61
C ALA A 43 5.87 0.08 -1.55
N ILE A 44 4.62 -0.07 -1.99
CA ILE A 44 3.53 -0.62 -1.17
C ILE A 44 3.14 -1.96 -1.78
N LEU A 45 3.16 -3.01 -0.96
CA LEU A 45 2.72 -4.35 -1.36
C LEU A 45 1.37 -4.64 -0.71
N GLU A 46 0.38 -4.96 -1.53
CA GLU A 46 -0.95 -5.38 -1.09
C GLU A 46 -1.21 -6.80 -1.60
N ALA A 47 -1.74 -7.66 -0.72
CA ALA A 47 -2.01 -9.05 -1.07
C ALA A 47 -3.26 -9.21 -1.95
N ARG A 48 -4.14 -8.21 -1.92
CA ARG A 48 -5.39 -8.15 -2.69
C ARG A 48 -5.21 -7.39 -4.00
N ASP A 49 -6.08 -7.68 -4.96
CA ASP A 49 -6.11 -6.96 -6.25
C ASP A 49 -6.64 -5.52 -6.13
N THR A 50 -7.12 -5.13 -4.95
CA THR A 50 -7.73 -3.82 -4.71
C THR A 50 -7.19 -3.23 -3.41
N ILE A 51 -6.89 -1.92 -3.45
CA ILE A 51 -6.47 -1.16 -2.26
C ILE A 51 -7.68 -0.82 -1.39
N GLY A 52 -7.43 -0.45 -0.13
CA GLY A 52 -8.46 0.02 0.81
C GLY A 52 -8.43 -0.70 2.16
N GLY A 53 -7.75 -1.85 2.25
CA GLY A 53 -7.63 -2.63 3.47
C GLY A 53 -9.00 -3.05 4.01
N THR A 54 -9.30 -2.72 5.27
CA THR A 54 -10.58 -2.99 5.92
C THR A 54 -11.80 -2.61 5.07
N TRP A 55 -11.75 -1.45 4.39
CA TRP A 55 -12.87 -0.91 3.62
C TRP A 55 -13.08 -1.59 2.27
N ASP A 56 -12.02 -2.21 1.72
CA ASP A 56 -12.14 -3.05 0.54
C ASP A 56 -12.59 -4.48 0.91
N LEU A 57 -12.06 -5.01 2.00
CA LEU A 57 -12.30 -6.37 2.48
C LEU A 57 -13.73 -6.58 2.98
N PHE A 58 -14.24 -5.66 3.80
CA PHE A 58 -15.55 -5.80 4.42
C PHE A 58 -16.62 -5.06 3.63
N ARG A 59 -17.39 -5.80 2.82
CA ARG A 59 -18.46 -5.27 1.96
C ARG A 59 -19.85 -5.82 2.28
N TYR A 60 -20.14 -6.03 3.56
CA TYR A 60 -21.47 -6.48 3.99
C TYR A 60 -22.44 -5.29 4.16
N PRO A 61 -23.76 -5.52 4.07
CA PRO A 61 -24.76 -4.47 4.26
C PRO A 61 -24.65 -3.80 5.64
N GLY A 62 -24.55 -2.47 5.65
CA GLY A 62 -24.50 -1.67 6.88
C GLY A 62 -23.10 -1.43 7.47
N VAL A 63 -22.03 -1.81 6.76
CA VAL A 63 -20.65 -1.45 7.11
C VAL A 63 -20.51 0.07 7.24
N ARG A 64 -19.91 0.53 8.34
CA ARG A 64 -19.74 1.95 8.66
C ARG A 64 -18.60 2.13 9.65
N ALA A 65 -18.07 3.34 9.71
CA ALA A 65 -17.18 3.75 10.77
C ALA A 65 -18.00 4.30 11.95
N ASP A 66 -17.51 4.09 13.16
CA ASP A 66 -18.02 4.79 14.35
C ASP A 66 -17.33 6.16 14.55
N SER A 67 -16.25 6.42 13.81
CA SER A 67 -15.57 7.71 13.74
C SER A 67 -16.22 8.63 12.71
N ASP A 68 -16.26 9.93 12.99
CA ASP A 68 -16.70 10.91 12.00
C ASP A 68 -15.68 11.06 10.85
N MET A 69 -16.12 11.69 9.76
CA MET A 69 -15.26 11.90 8.58
C MET A 69 -14.03 12.77 8.88
N ALA A 70 -14.09 13.60 9.93
CA ALA A 70 -12.99 14.49 10.28
C ALA A 70 -11.88 13.78 11.05
N THR A 71 -12.24 12.73 11.79
CA THR A 71 -11.31 11.90 12.58
C THR A 71 -10.83 10.68 11.81
N LEU A 72 -11.66 10.12 10.90
CA LEU A 72 -11.27 9.06 9.97
C LEU A 72 -10.77 9.60 8.61
N GLY A 73 -10.37 10.87 8.57
CA GLY A 73 -9.79 11.50 7.39
C GLY A 73 -8.27 11.54 7.44
N TYR A 74 -7.66 11.79 6.29
CA TYR A 74 -6.27 12.22 6.26
C TYR A 74 -6.18 13.70 6.64
N ALA A 75 -5.40 14.04 7.66
CA ALA A 75 -5.19 15.44 8.08
C ALA A 75 -4.74 16.36 6.92
N PHE A 76 -4.11 15.77 5.91
CA PHE A 76 -3.55 16.46 4.76
C PHE A 76 -4.48 16.57 3.55
N ARG A 77 -5.65 15.93 3.62
CA ARG A 77 -6.73 15.96 2.63
C ARG A 77 -8.05 15.97 3.42
N PRO A 78 -8.38 17.11 4.06
CA PRO A 78 -9.72 17.32 4.57
C PRO A 78 -10.71 17.22 3.40
N TRP A 79 -11.86 16.61 3.68
CA TRP A 79 -12.89 16.15 2.75
C TRP A 79 -13.25 17.14 1.62
#